data_AF-A0A0B5DZK4-F1
#
_entry.id   AF-A0A0B5DZK4-F1
#
_cell.length_a   1.000
_cell.length_b   1.000
_cell.length_c   1.000
_cell.angle_alpha   90.00
_cell.angle_beta   90.00
_cell.angle_gamma   90.00
#
_symmetry.space_group_name_H-M   'P 1'
#
loop_
_entity.id
_entity.type
_entity.pdbx_description
1 polymer ?
#
loop_
_entity_poly.entity_id
_entity_poly.type
_entity_poly.pdbx_seq_one_letter_code
_entity_poly.pdbx_strand_id
1 'polypeptide(L)'
;MLIYKIFRAPEWAAMQAGGETLGAPVDRADGYVHFSTAAQLRETAAKWFAEEGNLHLLAVESDRLGPHLKWEPSRGGALFPHLYRPLRIGDVEWVKPLPLGPEGHVFPEEIA
;
A
#
# COMPACT_ATOMS: atom_id res chain seq x y z
N MET A 1 -11.34 4.06 7.89
CA MET A 1 -11.07 2.61 7.69
C MET A 1 -9.60 2.40 7.32
N LEU A 2 -9.04 1.21 7.56
CA LEU A 2 -7.67 0.92 7.12
C LEU A 2 -7.59 0.64 5.61
N ILE A 3 -6.62 1.28 4.98
CA ILE A 3 -6.18 1.03 3.60
C ILE A 3 -4.69 0.69 3.61
N TYR A 4 -4.24 -0.01 2.58
CA TYR A 4 -2.97 -0.72 2.62
C TYR A 4 -2.06 -0.38 1.44
N LYS A 5 -0.77 -0.22 1.75
CA LYS A 5 0.31 -0.08 0.76
C LYS A 5 1.30 -1.22 0.94
N ILE A 6 1.70 -1.82 -0.17
CA ILE A 6 2.83 -2.75 -0.19
C ILE A 6 4.05 -2.01 -0.72
N PHE A 7 5.16 -2.09 0.01
CA PHE A 7 6.45 -1.59 -0.41
C PHE A 7 7.50 -2.70 -0.49
N ARG A 8 8.36 -2.58 -1.50
CA ARG A 8 9.64 -3.27 -1.54
C ARG A 8 10.59 -2.67 -0.50
N ALA A 9 11.57 -3.45 -0.04
CA ALA A 9 12.54 -2.97 0.94
C ALA A 9 13.21 -1.62 0.61
N PRO A 10 13.63 -1.33 -0.65
CA PRO A 10 14.20 -0.02 -0.99
C PRO A 10 13.19 1.14 -0.88
N GLU A 11 11.92 0.88 -1.22
CA GLU A 11 10.84 1.88 -1.13
C GLU A 11 10.55 2.22 0.34
N TRP A 12 10.52 1.20 1.20
CA TRP A 12 10.38 1.38 2.65
C TRP A 12 11.58 2.08 3.29
N ALA A 13 12.80 1.71 2.90
CA ALA A 13 14.01 2.38 3.37
C ALA A 13 14.03 3.87 2.98
N ALA A 14 13.63 4.20 1.75
CA ALA A 14 13.52 5.58 1.28
C ALA A 14 12.50 6.39 2.11
N MET A 15 11.33 5.80 2.40
CA MET A 15 10.32 6.46 3.23
C MET A 15 10.82 6.71 4.67
N GLN A 16 11.52 5.75 5.27
CA GLN A 16 12.10 5.92 6.61
C GLN A 16 13.16 7.03 6.63
N ALA A 17 14.01 7.11 5.60
CA ALA A 17 15.06 8.12 5.51
C ALA A 17 14.49 9.53 5.22
N GLY A 18 13.45 9.63 4.39
CA GLY A 18 12.88 10.91 3.96
C GLY A 18 11.73 11.42 4.80
N GLY A 19 11.08 10.57 5.60
CA GLY A 19 9.86 10.89 6.34
C GLY A 19 8.59 10.97 5.48
N GLU A 20 8.73 11.05 4.15
CA GLU A 20 7.63 10.96 3.19
C GLU A 20 8.09 10.38 1.85
N THR A 21 7.14 9.95 1.01
CA THR A 21 7.42 9.40 -0.31
C THR A 21 6.29 9.70 -1.31
N LEU A 22 6.65 9.87 -2.58
CA LEU A 22 5.69 9.86 -3.70
C LEU A 22 5.27 8.44 -4.12
N GLY A 23 5.71 7.42 -3.37
CA GLY A 23 5.38 6.02 -3.60
C GLY A 23 6.42 5.26 -4.45
N ALA A 24 6.00 4.09 -4.90
CA ALA A 24 6.72 3.22 -5.83
C ALA A 24 6.85 3.85 -7.22
N PRO A 25 7.68 3.31 -8.13
CA PRO A 25 7.82 3.85 -9.49
C PRO A 25 6.50 4.06 -10.24
N VAL A 26 5.53 3.13 -10.10
CA VAL A 26 4.20 3.25 -10.72
C VAL A 26 3.38 4.41 -10.13
N ASP A 27 3.46 4.64 -8.82
CA ASP A 27 2.76 5.75 -8.17
C ASP A 27 3.23 7.11 -8.72
N ARG A 28 4.54 7.23 -8.93
CA ARG A 28 5.14 8.44 -9.50
C ARG A 28 4.77 8.64 -10.97
N ALA A 29 4.68 7.56 -11.73
CA ALA A 29 4.26 7.61 -13.14
C ALA A 29 2.78 8.01 -13.28
N ASP A 30 1.93 7.48 -12.41
CA ASP A 30 0.48 7.72 -12.46
C ASP A 30 0.06 9.01 -11.74
N GLY A 31 0.94 9.57 -10.90
CA GLY A 31 0.75 10.85 -10.21
C GLY A 31 -0.01 10.77 -8.89
N TYR A 32 -0.18 9.57 -8.33
CA TYR A 32 -0.82 9.33 -7.03
C TYR A 32 -0.33 8.03 -6.40
N VAL A 33 -0.38 7.94 -5.06
CA VAL A 33 0.00 6.72 -4.34
C VAL A 33 -1.18 5.75 -4.32
N HIS A 34 -0.98 4.57 -4.92
CA HIS A 34 -1.98 3.51 -4.93
C HIS A 34 -2.09 2.84 -3.57
N PHE A 35 -3.30 2.71 -3.05
CA PHE A 35 -3.63 1.86 -1.92
C PHE A 35 -4.61 0.76 -2.34
N SER A 36 -4.78 -0.24 -1.49
CA SER A 36 -5.82 -1.26 -1.59
C SER A 36 -6.63 -1.29 -0.29
N THR A 37 -7.91 -1.63 -0.36
CA THR A 37 -8.68 -2.07 0.81
C THR A 37 -8.25 -3.49 1.22
N ALA A 38 -8.69 -3.96 2.40
CA ALA A 38 -8.42 -5.33 2.85
C ALA A 38 -8.89 -6.38 1.82
N ALA A 39 -10.10 -6.21 1.29
CA ALA A 39 -10.70 -7.09 0.28
C ALA A 39 -9.93 -7.12 -1.06
N GLN A 40 -9.18 -6.06 -1.38
CA GLN A 40 -8.40 -5.94 -2.63
C GLN A 40 -6.94 -6.39 -2.45
N LEU A 41 -6.44 -6.37 -1.22
CA LEU A 41 -5.02 -6.44 -0.92
C LEU A 41 -4.38 -7.76 -1.38
N ARG A 42 -5.04 -8.90 -1.13
CA ARG A 42 -4.50 -10.22 -1.51
C ARG A 42 -4.36 -10.37 -3.03
N GLU A 43 -5.36 -9.92 -3.78
CA GLU A 43 -5.30 -9.91 -5.24
C GLU A 43 -4.22 -8.94 -5.77
N THR A 44 -4.09 -7.76 -5.14
CA THR A 44 -3.02 -6.81 -5.47
C THR A 44 -1.63 -7.43 -5.26
N ALA A 45 -1.41 -8.14 -4.14
CA ALA A 45 -0.15 -8.82 -3.86
C ALA A 45 0.14 -9.92 -4.89
N ALA A 46 -0.84 -10.79 -5.15
CA ALA A 46 -0.72 -11.88 -6.11
C ALA A 46 -0.49 -11.38 -7.55
N LYS A 47 -1.04 -10.22 -7.92
CA LYS A 47 -0.91 -9.70 -9.29
C LYS A 47 0.43 -9.01 -9.54
N TRP A 48 0.94 -8.27 -8.56
CA TRP A 48 2.07 -7.34 -8.78
C TRP A 48 3.35 -7.72 -8.04
N PHE A 49 3.26 -8.63 -7.08
CA PHE A 49 4.36 -8.95 -6.16
C PHE A 49 4.56 -10.47 -5.98
N ALA A 50 3.92 -11.31 -6.78
CA ALA A 50 3.79 -12.76 -6.58
C ALA A 50 5.07 -13.49 -6.14
N GLU A 51 6.20 -13.14 -6.75
CA GLU A 51 7.49 -13.80 -6.54
C GLU A 51 8.44 -12.98 -5.66
N GLU A 52 7.96 -11.86 -5.12
CA GLU A 52 8.77 -10.94 -4.32
C GLU A 52 8.64 -11.23 -2.82
N GLY A 53 9.79 -11.48 -2.18
CA GLY A 53 9.92 -11.50 -0.72
C GLY A 53 10.40 -10.15 -0.17
N ASN A 54 10.61 -10.10 1.15
CA ASN A 54 11.11 -8.90 1.84
C ASN A 54 10.26 -7.63 1.59
N LEU A 55 8.94 -7.83 1.51
CA LEU A 55 7.96 -6.78 1.36
C LEU A 55 7.52 -6.25 2.72
N HIS A 56 7.00 -5.03 2.71
CA HIS A 56 6.47 -4.34 3.88
C HIS A 56 5.03 -3.94 3.59
N LEU A 57 4.12 -4.35 4.46
CA LEU A 57 2.72 -3.95 4.44
C LEU A 57 2.53 -2.78 5.40
N LEU A 58 2.15 -1.64 4.85
CA LEU A 58 1.81 -0.43 5.60
C LEU A 58 0.30 -0.32 5.68
N ALA A 59 -0.22 -0.08 6.88
CA ALA A 59 -1.62 0.28 7.09
C ALA A 59 -1.77 1.76 7.40
N VAL A 60 -2.76 2.37 6.79
CA VAL A 60 -3.05 3.81 6.88
C VAL A 60 -4.53 3.99 7.15
N GLU A 61 -4.86 4.88 8.08
CA GLU A 61 -6.25 5.21 8.39
C GLU A 61 -6.78 6.26 7.38
N SER A 62 -7.71 5.83 6.52
CA SER A 62 -8.24 6.62 5.39
C SER A 62 -8.77 7.98 5.82
N ASP A 63 -9.42 8.04 6.97
CA ASP A 63 -10.16 9.22 7.41
C ASP A 63 -9.22 10.36 7.81
N ARG A 64 -7.95 10.04 8.11
CA ARG A 64 -6.89 11.01 8.40
C ARG A 64 -6.28 11.66 7.15
N LEU A 65 -6.53 11.10 5.96
CA LEU A 65 -5.92 11.57 4.71
C LEU A 65 -6.68 12.75 4.08
N GLY A 66 -7.91 13.00 4.54
CA GLY A 66 -8.72 14.15 4.16
C GLY A 66 -8.97 14.24 2.64
N PRO A 67 -9.00 15.46 2.06
CA PRO A 67 -9.43 15.67 0.67
C PRO A 67 -8.44 15.16 -0.39
N HIS A 68 -7.25 14.72 0.03
CA HIS A 68 -6.24 14.20 -0.87
C HIS A 68 -6.45 12.72 -1.22
N LEU A 69 -7.27 12.01 -0.44
CA LEU A 69 -7.65 10.63 -0.75
C LEU A 69 -8.89 10.63 -1.63
N LYS A 70 -8.77 10.02 -2.81
CA LYS A 70 -9.89 9.79 -3.72
C LYS A 70 -10.16 8.31 -3.87
N TRP A 71 -11.42 7.97 -4.07
CA TRP A 71 -11.89 6.63 -4.34
C TRP A 71 -12.31 6.58 -5.81
N GLU A 72 -11.56 5.85 -6.63
CA GLU A 72 -11.73 5.88 -8.08
C GLU A 72 -11.91 4.48 -8.66
N PRO A 73 -12.78 4.30 -9.68
CA PRO A 73 -12.95 3.00 -10.32
C PRO A 73 -11.64 2.53 -10.96
N SER A 74 -11.29 1.28 -10.72
CA SER A 74 -10.12 0.64 -11.32
C SER A 74 -10.47 -0.80 -11.71
N ARG A 75 -9.72 -1.79 -11.22
CA ARG A 75 -9.90 -3.20 -11.55
C ARG A 75 -11.32 -3.68 -11.27
N GLY A 76 -11.99 -4.20 -12.31
CA GLY A 76 -13.35 -4.74 -12.21
C GLY A 76 -14.41 -3.71 -11.84
N GLY A 77 -14.13 -2.40 -11.99
CA GLY A 77 -15.03 -1.32 -11.57
C GLY A 77 -15.07 -1.08 -10.06
N ALA A 78 -14.31 -1.82 -9.26
CA ALA A 78 -14.17 -1.58 -7.84
C ALA A 78 -13.42 -0.27 -7.58
N LEU A 79 -13.79 0.43 -6.50
CA LEU A 79 -13.13 1.68 -6.11
C LEU A 79 -11.83 1.38 -5.37
N PHE A 80 -10.73 1.96 -5.85
CA PHE A 80 -9.43 1.91 -5.19
C PHE A 80 -9.11 3.26 -4.56
N PRO A 81 -8.50 3.27 -3.36
CA PRO A 81 -8.03 4.48 -2.72
C PRO A 81 -6.73 4.98 -3.36
N HIS A 82 -6.72 6.23 -3.82
CA HIS A 82 -5.58 6.91 -4.43
C HIS A 82 -5.27 8.21 -3.68
N LEU A 83 -4.03 8.36 -3.21
CA LEU A 83 -3.58 9.53 -2.46
C LEU A 83 -2.85 10.53 -3.36
N TYR A 84 -3.41 11.73 -3.50
CA TYR A 84 -2.90 12.84 -4.33
C TYR A 84 -2.03 13.82 -3.54
N ARG A 85 -1.07 13.26 -2.80
CA ARG A 85 0.03 13.97 -2.11
C ARG A 85 1.10 12.94 -1.71
N PRO A 86 2.30 13.36 -1.29
CA PRO A 86 3.24 12.44 -0.65
C PRO A 86 2.60 11.69 0.53
N LEU A 87 2.86 10.39 0.63
CA LEU A 87 2.56 9.58 1.81
C LEU A 87 3.60 9.88 2.89
N ARG A 88 3.16 10.29 4.08
CA ARG A 88 4.04 10.65 5.20
C ARG A 88 4.13 9.51 6.20
N ILE A 89 5.27 9.41 6.89
CA ILE A 89 5.46 8.43 7.96
C ILE A 89 4.42 8.58 9.07
N GLY A 90 3.98 9.81 9.35
CA GLY A 90 2.93 10.09 10.33
C GLY A 90 1.50 9.71 9.89
N ASP A 91 1.29 9.38 8.60
CA ASP A 91 0.02 8.81 8.13
C ASP A 91 -0.09 7.31 8.43
N VAL A 92 1.05 6.64 8.63
CA VAL A 92 1.13 5.18 8.80
C VAL A 92 0.77 4.80 10.22
N GLU A 93 -0.25 3.95 10.37
CA GLU A 93 -0.69 3.43 11.66
C GLU A 93 0.25 2.33 12.14
N TRP A 94 0.61 1.41 11.24
CA TRP A 94 1.58 0.36 11.52
C TRP A 94 2.22 -0.15 10.23
N VAL A 95 3.38 -0.79 10.40
CA VAL A 95 4.09 -1.50 9.33
C VAL A 95 4.41 -2.91 9.80
N LYS A 96 4.16 -3.90 8.94
CA LYS A 96 4.51 -5.30 9.20
C LYS A 96 5.24 -5.92 8.00
N PRO A 97 6.17 -6.86 8.22
CA PRO A 97 6.71 -7.66 7.14
C PRO A 97 5.60 -8.42 6.41
N LEU A 98 5.73 -8.57 5.09
CA LEU A 98 4.85 -9.38 4.26
C LEU A 98 5.70 -10.47 3.58
N PRO A 99 6.04 -11.56 4.31
CA PRO A 99 6.91 -12.60 3.79
C PRO A 99 6.20 -13.44 2.72
N LEU A 100 6.99 -13.98 1.79
CA LEU A 100 6.52 -14.93 0.79
C LEU A 100 6.55 -16.35 1.39
N GLY A 101 5.39 -16.98 1.47
CA GLY A 101 5.21 -18.37 1.90
C GLY A 101 4.98 -19.32 0.72
N PRO A 102 4.79 -20.63 0.99
CA PRO A 102 4.60 -21.65 -0.05
C PRO A 102 3.32 -21.47 -0.89
N GLU A 103 2.31 -20.80 -0.35
CA GLU A 103 1.01 -20.54 -1.02
C GLU A 103 0.84 -19.07 -1.44
N GLY A 104 1.91 -18.27 -1.38
CA GLY A 104 1.89 -16.81 -1.59
C GLY A 104 2.20 -16.03 -0.32
N HIS A 105 1.96 -14.71 -0.33
CA HIS A 105 2.29 -13.85 0.80
C HIS A 105 1.48 -14.19 2.05
N VAL A 106 2.14 -14.19 3.21
CA VAL A 106 1.52 -14.41 4.52
C VAL A 106 1.09 -13.07 5.11
N PHE A 107 -0.22 -12.84 5.16
CA PHE A 107 -0.80 -11.60 5.68
C PHE A 107 -0.97 -11.65 7.21
N PRO A 108 -0.86 -10.50 7.91
CA PRO A 108 -1.22 -10.40 9.32
C PRO A 108 -2.67 -10.83 9.59
N GLU A 109 -2.92 -11.42 10.76
CA GLU A 109 -4.26 -11.91 11.15
C GLU A 109 -5.33 -10.81 11.18
N GLU A 110 -4.93 -9.55 11.40
CA GLU A 110 -5.87 -8.43 11.45
C GLU A 110 -6.36 -7.98 10.05
N ILE A 111 -5.84 -8.60 8.98
CA ILE A 111 -6.33 -8.41 7.61
C ILE A 111 -7.41 -9.46 7.32
N ALA A 112 -8.66 -9.08 7.56
CA ALA A 112 -9.85 -9.84 7.17
C ALA A 112 -10.06 -9.82 5.65
#